data_AF-A0A4W6DDM6-F1
#
_entry.id   AF-A0A4W6DDM6-F1
#
_cell.length_a   1.000
_cell.length_b   1.000
_cell.length_c   1.000
_cell.angle_alpha   90.00
_cell.angle_beta   90.00
_cell.angle_gamma   90.00
#
_symmetry.space_group_name_H-M   'P 1'
#
loop_
_entity.id
_entity.type
_entity.pdbx_description
1 polymer ?
#
loop_
_entity_poly.entity_id
_entity_poly.type
_entity_poly.pdbx_seq_one_letter_code
_entity_poly.pdbx_strand_id
1 'polypeptide(L)' 'MAKQTDDFILVTGHAFTDHTFHHYPEMNLDRIYMDYNATTPPEPEVIKAVTEALQEAWGNPSSNYIAGEEY' A
#
# COMPACT_ATOMS: atom_id res chain seq x y z
N MET A 1 7.99 14.91 35.97
CA MET A 1 7.98 14.39 34.58
C MET A 1 8.82 13.12 34.57
N ALA A 2 8.16 11.98 34.74
CA ALA A 2 8.78 10.66 34.65
C ALA A 2 8.43 10.09 33.28
N LYS A 3 9.45 9.68 32.53
CA LYS A 3 9.29 9.09 31.20
C LYS A 3 8.58 7.74 31.37
N GLN A 4 7.47 7.58 30.66
CA GLN A 4 6.72 6.34 30.57
C GLN A 4 7.59 5.32 29.85
N THR A 5 7.99 4.28 30.57
CA THR A 5 8.66 3.10 30.05
C THR A 5 7.58 2.20 29.49
N ASP A 6 7.49 2.11 28.17
CA ASP A 6 6.63 1.13 27.53
C ASP A 6 7.28 -0.23 27.69
N ASP A 7 6.66 -1.05 28.54
CA ASP A 7 7.04 -2.42 28.83
C ASP A 7 7.02 -3.25 27.55
N PHE A 8 8.22 -3.56 27.03
CA PHE A 8 8.39 -4.61 26.03
C PHE A 8 8.02 -5.94 26.67
N ILE A 9 6.79 -6.39 26.44
CA ILE A 9 6.37 -7.75 26.77
C ILE A 9 7.14 -8.71 25.86
N LEU A 10 8.17 -9.33 26.42
CA LEU A 10 8.88 -10.46 25.83
C LEU A 10 7.96 -11.69 25.87
N VAL A 11 7.16 -11.91 24.83
CA VAL A 11 6.50 -13.20 24.60
C VAL A 11 7.42 -14.06 23.73
N THR A 12 8.04 -15.03 24.39
CA THR A 12 8.82 -16.11 23.79
C THR A 12 7.90 -16.98 22.91
N GLY A 13 7.84 -16.67 21.62
CA GLY A 13 7.23 -17.52 20.59
C GLY A 13 8.31 -17.98 19.61
N HIS A 14 8.36 -19.29 19.35
CA HIS A 14 9.34 -19.95 18.48
C HIS A 14 9.48 -19.25 17.11
N ALA A 15 10.73 -19.14 16.67
CA ALA A 15 11.17 -18.50 15.44
C ALA A 15 10.37 -18.92 14.18
N PHE A 16 9.93 -17.93 13.41
CA PHE A 16 9.71 -18.07 11.98
C PHE A 16 10.49 -16.96 11.28
N THR A 17 11.78 -17.18 11.04
CA THR A 17 12.74 -16.16 10.58
C THR A 17 12.99 -16.16 9.07
N ASP A 18 12.08 -16.70 8.25
CA ASP A 18 12.30 -16.77 6.80
C ASP A 18 11.06 -16.44 5.97
N HIS A 19 10.40 -15.34 6.31
CA HIS A 19 9.38 -14.75 5.48
C HIS A 19 9.73 -13.28 5.32
N THR A 20 10.16 -12.89 4.13
CA THR A 20 10.13 -11.49 3.67
C THR A 20 8.67 -11.06 3.66
N PHE A 21 8.14 -10.70 4.83
CA PHE A 21 6.93 -9.92 4.92
C PHE A 21 7.28 -8.57 4.31
N HIS A 22 6.72 -8.27 3.14
CA HIS A 22 6.73 -6.93 2.58
C HIS A 22 6.06 -6.02 3.61
N HIS A 23 6.89 -5.40 4.45
CA HIS A 23 6.43 -4.55 5.54
C HIS A 23 5.93 -3.25 4.92
N TYR A 24 4.62 -3.20 4.64
CA TYR A 24 3.95 -1.95 4.32
C TYR A 24 3.90 -1.14 5.62
N PRO A 25 4.54 0.04 5.68
CA PRO A 25 4.64 0.82 6.92
C PRO A 25 3.28 1.30 7.47
N GLU A 26 2.21 1.22 6.66
CA GLU A 26 0.83 1.51 7.10
C GLU A 26 0.08 0.30 7.66
N MET A 27 0.60 -0.92 7.47
CA MET A 27 0.03 -2.13 8.06
C MET A 27 0.51 -2.23 9.51
N ASN A 28 -0.34 -1.76 10.43
CA ASN A 28 -0.17 -2.03 11.86
C ASN A 28 0.15 -3.52 12.05
N LEU A 29 1.32 -3.83 12.60
CA LEU A 29 1.88 -5.18 12.72
C LEU A 29 0.97 -6.17 13.46
N ASP A 30 -0.06 -5.67 14.15
CA ASP A 30 -1.10 -6.46 14.81
C ASP A 30 -2.24 -6.94 13.88
N ARG A 31 -2.23 -6.59 12.58
CA ARG A 31 -3.30 -6.95 11.63
C ARG A 31 -2.78 -7.80 10.47
N ILE A 32 -3.21 -9.05 10.44
CA ILE A 32 -2.97 -9.98 9.32
C ILE A 32 -4.20 -10.01 8.43
N TYR A 33 -4.03 -9.69 7.15
CA TYR A 33 -5.09 -9.80 6.13
C TYR A 33 -5.04 -11.18 5.47
N MET A 34 -6.03 -12.04 5.75
CA MET A 34 -6.05 -13.45 5.30
C MET A 34 -7.08 -13.75 4.21
N ASP A 35 -7.66 -12.73 3.57
CA ASP A 35 -8.72 -12.90 2.56
C ASP A 35 -8.30 -12.46 1.15
N TYR A 36 -7.13 -12.93 0.71
CA TYR A 36 -6.59 -12.65 -0.64
C TYR A 36 -7.49 -13.16 -1.79
N ASN A 37 -8.36 -14.14 -1.50
CA ASN A 37 -9.29 -14.69 -2.48
C ASN A 37 -10.43 -13.71 -2.81
N ALA A 38 -10.82 -12.84 -1.89
CA ALA A 38 -11.86 -11.84 -2.12
C ALA A 38 -11.30 -10.59 -2.82
N THR A 39 -10.18 -10.07 -2.32
CA THR A 39 -9.46 -8.95 -2.93
C THR A 39 -8.02 -8.91 -2.42
N THR A 40 -7.16 -8.19 -3.12
CA THR A 40 -5.73 -8.09 -2.82
C THR A 40 -5.31 -6.63 -2.81
N PRO A 41 -4.51 -6.17 -1.83
CA PRO A 41 -3.94 -4.82 -1.87
C PRO A 41 -3.16 -4.59 -3.17
N PRO A 42 -3.37 -3.47 -3.88
CA PRO A 42 -2.62 -3.17 -5.10
C PRO A 42 -1.15 -2.90 -4.77
N GLU A 43 -0.26 -3.37 -5.64
CA GLU A 43 1.16 -3.07 -5.52
C GLU A 43 1.45 -1.56 -5.65
N PRO A 44 2.50 -1.03 -5.01
CA PRO A 44 2.84 0.40 -5.09
C PRO A 44 2.99 0.92 -6.53
N GLU A 45 3.52 0.10 -7.44
CA GLU A 45 3.66 0.44 -8.85
C GLU A 45 2.30 0.60 -9.56
N VAL A 46 1.33 -0.24 -9.19
CA VAL A 46 -0.05 -0.14 -9.72
C VAL A 46 -0.71 1.13 -9.21
N ILE A 47 -0.56 1.45 -7.92
CA ILE A 47 -1.09 2.70 -7.34
C ILE A 47 -0.50 3.91 -8.07
N LYS A 48 0.83 3.89 -8.32
CA LYS A 48 1.52 4.97 -9.03
C LYS A 48 0.98 5.13 -10.46
N ALA A 49 0.94 4.05 -11.23
CA ALA A 49 0.49 4.10 -12.63
C ALA A 49 -0.97 4.57 -12.76
N VAL A 50 -1.86 4.09 -11.88
CA VAL A 50 -3.26 4.54 -11.87
C VAL A 50 -3.36 6.01 -11.48
N THR A 51 -2.58 6.46 -10.50
CA THR A 51 -2.57 7.87 -10.08
C THR A 51 -2.11 8.79 -11.21
N GLU A 52 -1.01 8.44 -11.89
CA GLU A 52 -0.50 9.17 -13.06
C GLU A 52 -1.53 9.23 -14.17
N ALA A 53 -2.17 8.10 -14.50
CA ALA A 53 -3.21 8.06 -15.52
C ALA A 53 -4.42 8.95 -15.18
N LEU A 54 -4.83 9.00 -13.91
CA LEU A 54 -5.93 9.87 -13.46
C LEU A 54 -5.57 11.35 -13.51
N GLN A 55 -4.28 11.71 -13.35
CA GLN A 55 -3.82 13.09 -13.37
C GLN A 55 -3.55 13.59 -14.79
N GLU A 56 -2.88 12.78 -15.62
CA GLU A 56 -2.32 13.21 -16.91
C GLU A 56 -3.14 12.68 -18.10
N ALA A 57 -3.70 11.48 -18.00
CA ALA A 57 -4.37 10.78 -19.09
C ALA A 57 -5.90 10.70 -18.91
N TRP A 58 -6.50 11.71 -18.27
CA TRP A 58 -7.95 11.77 -17.99
C TRP A 58 -8.83 11.91 -19.25
N GLY A 59 -8.22 12.13 -20.42
CA GLY A 59 -8.90 12.26 -21.69
C GLY A 59 -9.68 11.02 -22.11
N ASN A 60 -10.73 11.22 -22.92
CA ASN A 60 -11.46 10.09 -23.51
C ASN A 60 -10.56 9.34 -24.50
N PRO A 61 -10.24 8.05 -24.28
CA PRO A 61 -9.33 7.29 -25.14
C PRO A 61 -9.89 7.04 -26.55
N SER A 62 -11.20 7.22 -26.76
CA SER A 62 -11.82 7.13 -28.10
C SER A 62 -11.76 8.44 -28.88
N SER A 63 -11.32 9.54 -28.26
CA SER A 63 -11.11 10.82 -28.92
C SER A 63 -9.80 10.80 -29.71
N ASN A 64 -9.81 11.37 -30.91
CA ASN A 64 -8.58 11.61 -31.69
C ASN A 64 -7.87 12.92 -31.29
N TYR A 65 -8.45 13.69 -30.35
CA TYR A 65 -7.90 14.95 -29.86
C TYR A 65 -7.16 14.76 -28.54
N ILE A 66 -6.05 15.47 -28.36
CA ILE A 66 -5.31 15.51 -27.09
C ILE A 66 -6.17 16.25 -26.05
N ALA A 67 -6.33 15.65 -24.87
CA ALA A 67 -7.06 16.28 -23.78
C ALA A 67 -6.27 17.49 -23.26
N GLY A 68 -6.91 18.66 -23.23
CA GLY A 68 -6.28 19.90 -22.78
C GLY A 68 -5.57 20.72 -23.87
N GLU A 69 -5.75 20.41 -25.16
CA GLU A 69 -5.37 21.37 -26.21
C GLU A 69 -6.30 22.61 -26.17
N GLU A 70 -5.75 23.73 -25.73
CA GLU A 70 -6.30 25.08 -25.87
C GLU A 70 -5.56 25.76 -27.04
N TYR A 71 -6.31 26.39 -27.95
CA TYR A 71 -5.77 27.13 -29.11
C TYR A 71 -5.02 28.41 -28.71
#